data_AF-A0A4R2I5D6-F1
#
_entry.id   AF-A0A4R2I5D6-F1
#
_cell.length_a   1.000
_cell.length_b   1.000
_cell.length_c   1.000
_cell.angle_alpha   90.00
_cell.angle_beta   90.00
_cell.angle_gamma   90.00
#
_symmetry.space_group_name_H-M   'P 1'
#
loop_
_entity.id
_entity.type
_entity.pdbx_description
1 polymer ?
#
loop_
_entity_poly.entity_id
_entity_poly.type
_entity_poly.pdbx_seq_one_letter_code
_entity_poly.pdbx_strand_id
1 'polypeptide(L)'
;MQRWIKLPDGRFVDAGAIVYISRPETYARIDEDGNDLGIGYSVNIGTGIQREAQINVTGSKDEVFAVLRAILAGGGQAAPAPTE
;
A
#
# COMPACT_ATOMS: atom_id res chain seq x y z
N MET A 1 11.63 16.91 0.71
CA MET A 1 11.38 16.03 1.86
C MET A 1 10.88 14.71 1.32
N GLN A 2 11.59 13.60 1.56
CA GLN A 2 11.11 12.26 1.25
C GLN A 2 10.11 11.83 2.34
N ARG A 3 9.00 11.20 1.95
CA ARG A 3 7.92 10.83 2.88
C ARG A 3 7.70 9.33 2.81
N TRP A 4 8.42 8.59 3.65
CA TRP A 4 8.35 7.13 3.69
C TRP A 4 7.02 6.64 4.26
N ILE A 5 6.33 5.78 3.52
CA ILE A 5 5.11 5.08 3.94
C ILE A 5 5.42 3.59 4.00
N LYS A 6 5.07 2.96 5.12
CA LYS A 6 5.17 1.52 5.29
C LYS A 6 3.95 0.84 4.66
N LEU A 7 4.21 -0.15 3.82
CA LEU A 7 3.21 -1.00 3.19
C LEU A 7 2.88 -2.19 4.12
N PRO A 8 1.71 -2.84 3.94
CA PRO A 8 1.27 -3.97 4.77
C PRO A 8 2.21 -5.18 4.68
N ASP A 9 2.90 -5.32 3.55
CA ASP A 9 3.90 -6.36 3.31
C ASP A 9 5.29 -6.03 3.89
N GLY A 10 5.42 -4.91 4.59
CA GLY A 10 6.66 -4.47 5.22
C GLY A 10 7.59 -3.65 4.33
N ARG A 11 7.29 -3.47 3.04
CA ARG A 11 8.06 -2.59 2.15
C ARG A 11 7.82 -1.12 2.49
N PHE A 12 8.74 -0.25 2.07
CA PHE A 12 8.60 1.20 2.21
C PHE A 12 8.52 1.87 0.84
N VAL A 13 7.64 2.87 0.71
CA VAL A 13 7.48 3.65 -0.51
C VAL A 13 7.63 5.14 -0.19
N ASP A 14 8.34 5.89 -1.05
CA ASP A 14 8.35 7.34 -0.96
C ASP A 14 7.04 7.89 -1.53
N ALA A 15 6.24 8.50 -0.66
CA ALA A 15 4.97 9.09 -1.01
C ALA A 15 5.09 10.35 -1.88
N GLY A 16 6.29 10.95 -1.94
CA GLY A 16 6.60 12.02 -2.88
C GLY A 16 6.72 11.56 -4.33
N ALA A 17 6.97 10.26 -4.56
CA ALA A 17 7.07 9.66 -5.88
C ALA A 17 5.74 9.11 -6.41
N ILE A 18 4.70 9.05 -5.57
CA ILE A 18 3.39 8.50 -5.96
C ILE A 18 2.71 9.45 -6.95
N VAL A 19 2.48 8.95 -8.16
CA VAL A 19 1.79 9.68 -9.25
C VAL A 19 0.41 9.10 -9.55
N TYR A 20 0.14 7.86 -9.16
CA TYR A 20 -1.13 7.19 -9.45
C TYR A 20 -1.53 6.24 -8.32
N ILE A 21 -2.83 6.19 -8.04
CA ILE A 21 -3.46 5.20 -7.16
C ILE A 21 -4.69 4.66 -7.88
N SER A 22 -4.77 3.33 -8.04
CA SER A 22 -5.95 2.71 -8.65
C SER A 22 -7.14 2.71 -7.70
N ARG A 23 -8.33 2.42 -8.25
CA ARG A 23 -9.47 2.04 -7.42
C ARG A 23 -9.08 0.78 -6.60
N PRO A 24 -9.47 0.70 -5.32
CA PRO A 24 -9.32 -0.52 -4.55
C PRO A 24 -10.18 -1.65 -5.12
N GLU A 25 -9.56 -2.79 -5.34
CA GLU A 25 -10.19 -4.03 -5.78
C GLU A 25 -10.40 -4.95 -4.57
N THR A 26 -11.45 -5.77 -4.61
CA THR A 26 -11.78 -6.72 -3.55
C THR A 26 -11.70 -8.14 -4.07
N TYR A 27 -11.13 -9.05 -3.30
CA TYR A 27 -11.01 -10.46 -3.64
C TYR A 27 -11.33 -11.33 -2.41
N ALA A 28 -11.76 -12.57 -2.63
CA ALA A 28 -11.91 -13.54 -1.54
C ALA A 28 -10.51 -14.00 -1.11
N ARG A 29 -10.17 -13.81 0.16
CA ARG A 29 -8.92 -14.28 0.73
C ARG A 29 -9.18 -15.65 1.33
N ILE A 30 -8.51 -16.65 0.80
CA ILE A 30 -8.62 -18.04 1.26
C ILE A 30 -7.23 -18.44 1.78
N ASP A 31 -7.17 -19.12 2.92
CA ASP A 31 -5.92 -19.70 3.41
C ASP A 31 -5.49 -20.94 2.62
N GLU A 32 -4.31 -21.49 2.92
CA GLU A 32 -3.79 -22.70 2.25
C GLU A 32 -4.63 -23.96 2.54
N ASP A 33 -5.41 -23.96 3.62
CA ASP A 33 -6.30 -25.04 4.04
C ASP A 33 -7.74 -24.87 3.49
N GLY A 34 -8.00 -23.83 2.70
CA GLY A 34 -9.30 -23.57 2.07
C GLY A 34 -10.30 -22.80 2.95
N ASN A 35 -9.87 -22.26 4.10
CA ASN A 35 -10.74 -21.47 4.96
C ASN A 35 -10.91 -20.04 4.43
N ASP A 36 -12.13 -19.52 4.50
CA ASP A 36 -12.42 -18.13 4.17
C ASP A 36 -11.83 -17.21 5.24
N LEU A 37 -10.78 -16.46 4.86
CA LEU A 37 -10.20 -15.37 5.64
C LEU A 37 -10.94 -14.04 5.40
N GLY A 38 -12.00 -14.05 4.60
CA GLY A 38 -12.86 -12.92 4.30
C GLY A 38 -12.41 -12.12 3.08
N ILE A 39 -12.86 -10.87 3.00
CA ILE A 39 -12.60 -9.99 1.84
C ILE A 39 -11.22 -9.35 1.98
N GLY A 40 -10.31 -9.71 1.07
CA GLY A 40 -9.05 -9.02 0.84
C GLY A 40 -9.25 -7.78 -0.03
N TYR A 41 -8.40 -6.78 0.19
CA TYR A 41 -8.37 -5.53 -0.57
C TYR A 41 -7.02 -5.42 -1.29
N SER A 42 -7.04 -4.97 -2.53
CA SER A 42 -5.85 -4.70 -3.34
C SER A 42 -5.90 -3.29 -3.92
N VAL A 43 -4.77 -2.60 -3.97
CA VAL A 43 -4.64 -1.31 -4.65
C VAL A 43 -3.30 -1.23 -5.38
N ASN A 44 -3.31 -0.70 -6.60
CA ASN A 44 -2.09 -0.44 -7.36
C ASN A 44 -1.63 1.00 -7.13
N ILE A 45 -0.36 1.15 -6.77
CA ILE A 45 0.30 2.43 -6.53
C ILE A 45 1.41 2.61 -7.56
N GLY A 46 1.30 3.63 -8.41
CA GLY A 46 2.34 4.01 -9.35
C GLY A 46 3.30 5.02 -8.72
N THR A 47 4.58 4.67 -8.59
CA THR A 47 5.65 5.53 -8.07
C THR A 47 6.43 6.26 -9.17
N GLY A 48 5.98 6.15 -10.41
CA GLY A 48 6.53 6.85 -11.58
C GLY A 48 5.60 6.74 -12.79
N ILE A 49 5.94 7.45 -13.87
CA ILE A 49 5.16 7.46 -15.12
C ILE A 49 5.37 6.17 -15.93
N GLN A 50 6.49 5.46 -15.69
CA GLN A 50 6.77 4.19 -16.35
C GLN A 50 5.89 3.07 -15.79
N ARG A 51 5.47 2.17 -16.68
CA ARG A 51 4.55 1.06 -16.34
C ARG A 51 5.18 0.09 -15.34
N GLU A 52 6.50 -0.10 -15.36
CA GLU A 52 7.20 -0.97 -14.42
C GLU A 52 7.28 -0.42 -12.99
N ALA A 53 6.96 0.85 -12.76
CA ALA A 53 7.00 1.49 -11.44
C ALA A 53 5.67 1.37 -10.69
N GLN A 54 4.97 0.24 -10.84
CA GLN A 54 3.70 -0.04 -10.16
C GLN A 54 3.89 -1.06 -9.06
N ILE A 55 3.39 -0.74 -7.87
CA ILE A 55 3.41 -1.59 -6.69
C ILE A 55 1.97 -2.02 -6.40
N ASN A 56 1.74 -3.32 -6.38
CA ASN A 56 0.47 -3.87 -5.91
C ASN A 56 0.52 -4.03 -4.38
N VAL A 57 -0.43 -3.40 -3.70
CA VAL A 57 -0.57 -3.45 -2.24
C VAL A 57 -1.82 -4.23 -1.90
N THR A 58 -1.65 -5.37 -1.23
CA THR A 58 -2.73 -6.23 -0.78
C THR A 58 -2.78 -6.29 0.74
N GLY A 59 -3.97 -6.36 1.31
CA GLY A 59 -4.15 -6.54 2.75
C GLY A 59 -5.60 -6.61 3.16
N SER A 60 -5.83 -6.58 4.47
CA SER A 60 -7.17 -6.34 5.02
C SER A 60 -7.66 -4.92 4.70
N LYS A 61 -8.96 -4.69 4.90
CA LYS A 61 -9.58 -3.38 4.71
C LYS A 61 -8.83 -2.28 5.47
N ASP A 62 -8.57 -2.51 6.75
CA ASP A 62 -7.97 -1.53 7.65
C ASP A 62 -6.53 -1.18 7.25
N GLU A 63 -5.75 -2.17 6.81
CA GLU A 63 -4.37 -1.98 6.35
C GLU A 63 -4.31 -1.14 5.08
N VAL A 64 -5.11 -1.49 4.07
CA VAL A 64 -5.16 -0.73 2.80
C VAL A 64 -5.68 0.68 3.04
N PHE A 65 -6.69 0.83 3.90
CA PHE A 65 -7.25 2.14 4.23
C PHE A 65 -6.26 3.02 5.01
N ALA A 66 -5.45 2.42 5.89
CA ALA A 66 -4.38 3.13 6.60
C ALA A 66 -3.32 3.66 5.62
N VAL A 67 -2.90 2.86 4.64
CA VAL A 67 -1.96 3.29 3.58
C VAL A 67 -2.53 4.44 2.77
N LEU A 68 -3.78 4.32 2.29
CA LEU A 68 -4.45 5.37 1.52
C LEU A 68 -4.57 6.66 2.32
N ARG A 69 -4.92 6.57 3.61
CA ARG A 69 -5.01 7.72 4.50
C ARG A 69 -3.66 8.38 4.72
N ALA A 70 -2.58 7.60 4.90
CA ALA A 70 -1.23 8.12 5.04
C ALA A 70 -0.74 8.84 3.76
N ILE A 71 -1.17 8.39 2.59
CA ILE A 71 -0.87 9.05 1.31
C ILE A 71 -1.65 10.36 1.18
N LEU A 72 -2.96 10.33 1.44
CA LEU A 72 -3.90 11.45 1.21
C LEU A 72 -3.81 12.57 2.25
N ALA A 73 -3.59 12.24 3.53
CA ALA A 73 -3.58 13.23 4.60
C ALA A 73 -2.36 14.17 4.57
N GLY A 74 -1.43 14.00 3.62
CA GLY A 74 -0.21 14.81 3.51
C GLY A 74 0.76 14.67 4.69
N GLY A 75 0.40 13.90 5.71
CA GLY A 75 1.14 13.73 6.94
C GLY A 75 0.58 12.57 7.74
N GLY A 76 1.46 11.80 8.36
CA GLY A 76 1.06 10.76 9.32
C GLY A 76 1.76 9.43 9.17
N GLN A 77 3.06 9.42 8.88
CA GLN A 77 4.09 9.01 9.84
C GLN A 77 5.41 9.18 9.10
N ALA A 78 6.19 10.20 9.45
CA ALA A 78 7.61 10.20 9.11
C ALA A 78 8.21 9.02 9.89
N ALA A 79 8.14 7.81 9.34
CA ALA A 79 8.93 6.71 9.84
C ALA A 79 10.40 7.15 9.66
N PRO A 80 11.23 7.10 10.72
CA PRO A 80 12.64 7.36 10.56
C PRO A 80 13.16 6.41 9.46
N ALA A 81 13.94 6.96 8.54
CA ALA A 81 14.55 6.18 7.47
C ALA A 81 15.23 4.95 8.07
N PRO A 82 15.17 3.77 7.41
CA PRO A 82 15.86 2.59 7.90
C PRO A 82 17.34 2.92 8.05
N THR A 83 17.84 2.85 9.29
CA THR A 83 19.27 2.93 9.58
C THR A 83 19.89 1.63 9.10
N GLU A 84 20.93 1.73 8.26
CA GLU A 84 21.77 0.60 7.83
C GLU A 84 22.30 -0.25 8.99
#